data_AF-A0A4S1EQ42-F1
#
_entry.id   AF-A0A4S1EQ42-F1
#
_cell.length_a   1.000
_cell.length_b   1.000
_cell.length_c   1.000
_cell.angle_alpha   90.00
_cell.angle_beta   90.00
_cell.angle_gamma   90.00
#
_symmetry.space_group_name_H-M   'P 1'
#
loop_
_entity.id
_entity.type
_entity.pdbx_description
1 polymer ?
#
loop_
_entity_poly.entity_id
_entity_poly.type
_entity_poly.pdbx_seq_one_letter_code
_entity_poly.pdbx_strand_id
1 'polypeptide(L)'
;LLPYFKALPLCLIGIEACATAHNWARQLQGLGHDVRLIPPSYVKPFVRRGAKNDATDAAAICEAVTRPNMRFVPIKSREDQALLMLHRARGLLVR
;
A
#
# COMPACT_ATOMS: atom_id res chain seq x y z
N LEU A 1 10.92 -1.42 12.42
CA LEU A 1 10.18 -2.16 11.38
C LEU A 1 11.10 -2.78 10.32
N LEU A 2 11.95 -2.00 9.63
CA LEU A 2 12.83 -2.56 8.58
C LEU A 2 13.79 -3.68 9.06
N PRO A 3 14.40 -3.62 10.27
CA PRO A 3 15.25 -4.71 10.75
C PRO A 3 14.48 -6.03 10.88
N TYR A 4 13.19 -5.96 11.24
CA TYR A 4 12.33 -7.14 11.32
C TYR A 4 12.12 -7.75 9.93
N PHE A 5 11.73 -6.94 8.94
CA PHE A 5 11.55 -7.42 7.56
C PHE A 5 12.85 -7.93 6.93
N LYS A 6 13.99 -7.29 7.23
CA LYS A 6 15.31 -7.75 6.77
C LYS A 6 15.68 -9.14 7.29
N ALA A 7 15.17 -9.54 8.46
CA ALA A 7 15.40 -10.86 9.04
C ALA A 7 14.44 -11.93 8.51
N LEU A 8 13.37 -11.55 7.79
CA LEU A 8 12.42 -12.48 7.22
C LEU A 8 12.90 -13.02 5.87
N PRO A 9 12.53 -14.26 5.51
CA PRO A 9 12.62 -14.72 4.13
C PRO A 9 11.86 -13.78 3.18
N LEU A 10 12.28 -13.73 1.91
CA LEU A 10 11.54 -12.99 0.88
C LEU A 10 10.11 -13.50 0.83
N CYS A 11 9.16 -12.56 0.86
CA CYS A 11 7.75 -12.88 1.00
C CYS A 11 6.87 -11.84 0.29
N LEU A 12 5.61 -12.19 0.07
CA LEU A 12 4.58 -11.29 -0.42
C LEU A 12 4.07 -10.40 0.72
N ILE A 13 4.09 -9.10 0.52
CA ILE A 13 3.59 -8.09 1.46
C ILE A 13 2.47 -7.30 0.80
N GLY A 14 1.25 -7.46 1.31
CA GLY A 14 0.12 -6.60 0.98
C GLY A 14 0.12 -5.34 1.83
N ILE A 15 -0.11 -4.18 1.23
CA ILE A 15 -0.25 -2.90 1.94
C ILE A 15 -1.45 -2.15 1.37
N GLU A 16 -2.32 -1.61 2.21
CA GLU A 16 -3.35 -0.69 1.75
C GLU A 16 -2.71 0.62 1.26
N ALA A 17 -3.14 1.12 0.09
CA ALA A 17 -2.63 2.35 -0.51
C ALA A 17 -3.12 3.60 0.25
N CYS A 18 -2.51 3.86 1.39
CA CYS A 18 -2.71 5.04 2.23
C CYS A 18 -1.56 6.07 2.07
N ALA A 19 -1.60 7.17 2.84
CA ALA A 19 -0.71 8.31 2.68
C ALA A 19 0.79 7.96 2.68
N THR A 20 1.22 7.02 3.53
CA THR A 20 2.62 6.62 3.68
C THR A 20 2.98 5.32 2.95
N ALA A 21 2.00 4.67 2.31
CA ALA A 21 2.16 3.34 1.73
C ALA A 21 3.25 3.28 0.67
N HIS A 22 3.37 4.30 -0.19
CA HIS A 22 4.42 4.35 -1.22
C HIS A 22 5.83 4.38 -0.61
N ASN A 23 6.02 5.06 0.52
CA ASN A 23 7.32 5.09 1.19
C ASN A 23 7.69 3.72 1.75
N TRP A 24 6.75 3.07 2.43
CA TRP A 24 6.98 1.73 2.96
C TRP A 24 7.19 0.70 1.86
N ALA A 25 6.42 0.77 0.78
CA ALA A 25 6.54 -0.17 -0.32
C ALA A 25 7.92 -0.09 -1.00
N ARG A 26 8.44 1.11 -1.25
CA ARG A 26 9.82 1.28 -1.77
C ARG A 26 10.88 0.70 -0.83
N GLN A 27 10.76 0.95 0.47
CA GLN A 27 11.73 0.44 1.45
C GLN A 27 11.72 -1.09 1.52
N LEU A 28 10.53 -1.70 1.51
CA LEU A 28 10.36 -3.15 1.58
C LEU A 28 10.74 -3.84 0.25
N GLN A 29 10.44 -3.23 -0.90
CA GLN A 29 10.98 -3.69 -2.19
C GLN A 29 12.51 -3.62 -2.23
N GLY A 30 13.11 -2.58 -1.65
CA GLY A 30 14.56 -2.47 -1.52
C GLY A 30 15.21 -3.57 -0.66
N LEU A 31 14.43 -4.25 0.18
CA LEU A 31 14.86 -5.45 0.92
C LEU A 31 14.61 -6.75 0.13
N GLY A 32 14.01 -6.69 -1.05
CA GLY A 32 13.75 -7.83 -1.95
C GLY A 32 12.37 -8.47 -1.83
N HIS A 33 11.46 -7.94 -1.01
CA HIS A 33 10.11 -8.50 -0.88
C HIS A 33 9.23 -8.18 -2.11
N ASP A 34 8.30 -9.07 -2.44
CA ASP A 34 7.22 -8.78 -3.39
C ASP A 34 6.19 -7.92 -2.66
N VAL A 35 6.15 -6.62 -2.97
CA VAL A 35 5.24 -5.69 -2.31
C VAL A 35 4.14 -5.25 -3.25
N ARG A 36 2.89 -5.36 -2.79
CA ARG A 36 1.71 -5.01 -3.58
C ARG A 36 0.81 -4.04 -2.83
N LEU A 37 0.58 -2.87 -3.43
CA LEU A 37 -0.33 -1.86 -2.87
C LEU A 37 -1.76 -2.12 -3.34
N ILE A 38 -2.71 -2.16 -2.42
CA ILE A 38 -4.13 -2.43 -2.70
C ILE A 38 -4.95 -1.16 -2.51
N PRO A 39 -5.82 -0.77 -3.45
CA PRO A 39 -6.75 0.33 -3.24
C PRO A 39 -7.61 0.11 -1.97
N PRO A 40 -7.84 1.13 -1.13
CA PRO A 40 -8.74 1.02 0.04
C PRO A 40 -10.13 0.46 -0.29
N SER A 41 -10.67 0.85 -1.45
CA SER A 41 -11.97 0.36 -1.94
C SER A 41 -11.99 -1.14 -2.21
N TYR A 42 -10.82 -1.75 -2.48
CA TYR A 42 -10.67 -3.18 -2.76
C TYR A 42 -10.37 -3.98 -1.49
N VAL A 43 -9.85 -3.33 -0.43
CA VAL A 43 -9.69 -3.95 0.90
C VAL A 43 -11.03 -3.98 1.65
N LYS A 44 -11.82 -2.90 1.53
CA LYS A 44 -13.09 -2.72 2.24
C LYS A 44 -14.06 -3.93 2.23
N PRO A 45 -14.25 -4.67 1.11
CA PRO A 45 -15.13 -5.85 1.09
C PRO A 45 -14.68 -6.99 2.02
N PHE A 46 -13.40 -7.04 2.37
CA PHE A 46 -12.79 -8.08 3.22
C PHE A 46 -12.77 -7.70 4.71
N VAL A 47 -13.10 -6.45 5.05
CA VAL A 47 -13.12 -6.00 6.46
C VAL A 47 -14.40 -6.50 7.13
N ARG A 48 -14.24 -7.17 8.29
CA ARG A 48 -15.38 -7.65 9.08
C ARG A 48 -16.21 -6.47 9.59
N ARG A 49 -17.52 -6.51 9.35
CA ARG A 49 -18.45 -5.44 9.77
C ARG A 49 -18.47 -5.31 11.30
N GLY A 50 -18.51 -4.07 11.80
CA GLY A 50 -18.66 -3.77 13.22
C GLY A 50 -17.37 -3.79 14.05
N ALA A 51 -16.22 -4.12 13.46
CA ALA A 51 -14.92 -4.11 14.14
C ALA A 51 -13.90 -3.35 13.28
N LYS A 52 -13.56 -2.12 13.67
CA LYS A 52 -12.49 -1.33 13.06
C LYS A 52 -11.28 -1.35 13.99
N ASN A 53 -10.32 -2.22 13.69
CA ASN A 53 -9.03 -2.27 14.38
C ASN A 53 -7.93 -2.78 13.44
N ASP A 54 -6.69 -2.59 13.85
CA ASP A 54 -5.53 -2.93 13.02
C ASP A 54 -5.46 -4.42 12.67
N ALA A 55 -5.90 -5.31 13.57
CA ALA A 55 -5.90 -6.74 13.32
C ALA A 55 -6.91 -7.15 12.24
N THR A 56 -8.10 -6.55 12.24
CA THR A 56 -9.12 -6.76 11.20
C THR A 56 -8.69 -6.20 9.86
N ASP A 57 -8.01 -5.05 9.85
CA ASP A 57 -7.52 -4.43 8.62
C ASP A 57 -6.36 -5.26 8.02
N ALA A 58 -5.43 -5.74 8.87
CA ALA A 58 -4.35 -6.63 8.43
C ALA A 58 -4.87 -7.94 7.83
N ALA A 59 -5.88 -8.58 8.46
CA ALA A 59 -6.50 -9.79 7.94
C ALA A 59 -7.17 -9.55 6.58
N ALA A 60 -7.89 -8.43 6.42
CA ALA A 60 -8.53 -8.04 5.17
C ALA A 60 -7.51 -7.82 4.05
N ILE A 61 -6.39 -7.16 4.34
CA ILE A 61 -5.29 -6.94 3.38
C ILE A 61 -4.66 -8.28 2.97
N CYS A 62 -4.40 -9.18 3.92
CA CYS A 62 -3.88 -10.52 3.65
C CYS A 62 -4.80 -11.34 2.74
N GLU A 63 -6.11 -11.24 2.92
CA GLU A 63 -7.05 -11.92 2.03
C GLU A 63 -7.08 -11.26 0.63
N ALA A 64 -7.15 -9.94 0.59
CA ALA A 64 -7.23 -9.16 -0.64
C ALA A 64 -6.00 -9.37 -1.54
N VAL A 65 -4.78 -9.36 -0.97
CA VAL A 65 -3.53 -9.46 -1.75
C VAL A 65 -3.41 -10.77 -2.53
N THR A 66 -4.08 -11.83 -2.05
CA THR A 66 -4.03 -13.18 -2.65
C THR A 66 -5.06 -13.38 -3.76
N ARG A 67 -5.98 -12.44 -3.99
CA ARG A 67 -7.03 -12.62 -5.01
C ARG A 67 -6.41 -12.61 -6.41
N PRO A 68 -6.72 -13.58 -7.29
CA PRO A 68 -6.08 -13.71 -8.60
C PRO A 68 -6.37 -12.54 -9.54
N ASN A 69 -7.57 -11.94 -9.42
CA ASN A 69 -8.00 -10.80 -10.25
C ASN A 69 -7.77 -9.44 -9.57
N MET A 70 -6.89 -9.38 -8.56
CA MET A 70 -6.63 -8.14 -7.83
C MET A 70 -5.88 -7.14 -8.72
N ARG A 71 -6.32 -5.88 -8.73
CA ARG A 71 -5.57 -4.78 -9.34
C ARG A 71 -4.83 -4.01 -8.28
N PHE A 72 -3.53 -3.87 -8.48
CA PHE A 72 -2.64 -3.20 -7.53
C PHE A 72 -2.36 -1.77 -7.97
N VAL A 73 -2.14 -0.90 -7.00
CA VAL A 73 -1.65 0.46 -7.24
C VAL A 73 -0.16 0.39 -7.55
N PRO A 74 0.32 1.00 -8.65
CA PRO A 74 1.75 1.04 -8.92
C PRO A 74 2.50 1.79 -7.80
N ILE A 75 3.62 1.22 -7.39
CA ILE A 75 4.52 1.86 -6.41
C ILE A 75 5.26 2.98 -7.12
N LYS A 76 4.94 4.21 -6.74
CA LYS A 76 5.51 5.42 -7.36
C LYS A 76 6.92 5.66 -6.89
N SER A 77 7.76 6.22 -7.75
CA SER A 77 9.05 6.80 -7.34
C SER A 77 8.83 8.02 -6.44
N ARG A 78 9.91 8.56 -5.84
CA ARG A 78 9.81 9.79 -5.05
C ARG A 78 9.49 10.97 -5.96
N GLU A 79 10.06 10.95 -7.16
CA GLU A 79 9.95 11.94 -8.22
C GLU A 79 8.50 11.98 -8.75
N ASP A 80 7.91 10.83 -9.07
CA ASP A 80 6.51 10.74 -9.50
C ASP A 80 5.55 11.23 -8.40
N GLN A 81 5.84 10.86 -7.15
CA GLN A 81 5.04 11.28 -6.01
C GLN A 81 5.12 12.81 -5.81
N ALA A 82 6.31 13.40 -5.97
CA ALA A 82 6.51 14.85 -5.90
C ALA A 82 5.80 15.58 -7.05
N LEU A 83 5.90 15.06 -8.29
CA LEU A 83 5.23 15.63 -9.45
C LEU A 83 3.70 15.65 -9.27
N LEU A 84 3.10 14.58 -8.74
CA LEU A 84 1.68 14.54 -8.42
C LEU A 84 1.27 15.57 -7.36
N MET A 85 2.14 15.82 -6.36
CA MET A 85 1.89 16.87 -5.38
C MET A 85 1.91 18.25 -6.03
N LEU A 86 2.84 18.51 -6.95
CA LEU A 86 2.88 19.75 -7.72
C LEU A 86 1.62 19.95 -8.56
N HIS A 87 1.16 18.91 -9.28
CA HIS A 87 -0.09 18.97 -10.04
C HIS A 87 -1.30 19.27 -9.15
N ARG A 88 -1.37 18.64 -7.98
CA ARG A 88 -2.44 18.90 -7.01
C ARG A 88 -2.39 20.34 -6.50
N ALA A 89 -1.20 20.84 -6.14
CA ALA A 89 -1.03 22.23 -5.71
C ALA A 89 -1.45 23.22 -6.81
N ARG A 90 -1.06 22.98 -8.05
CA ARG A 90 -1.48 23.80 -9.21
C ARG A 90 -3.00 23.81 -9.36
N GLY A 91 -3.67 22.66 -9.29
CA GLY A 91 -5.13 22.59 -9.42
C GLY A 91 -5.90 23.28 -8.28
N LEU A 92 -5.26 23.51 -7.12
CA LEU A 92 -5.84 24.31 -6.04
C LEU A 92 -5.70 25.82 -6.30
N LEU A 93 -4.68 26.24 -7.05
CA LEU A 93 -4.34 27.64 -7.29
C LEU A 93 -4.87 28.17 -8.63
N VAL A 94 -5.08 27.28 -9.61
CA VAL A 94 -5.53 27.60 -10.96
C VAL A 94 -6.84 26.84 -11.22
N ARG A 95 -7.94 27.58 -11.35
CA ARG A 95 -9.25 27.06 -11.78
C ARG A 95 -9.48 27.35 -13.26
#